data_AF-A0A7C6SQK5-F1
#
_entry.id   AF-A0A7C6SQK5-F1
#
_cell.length_a   1.000
_cell.length_b   1.000
_cell.length_c   1.000
_cell.angle_alpha   90.00
_cell.angle_beta   90.00
_cell.angle_gamma   90.00
#
_symmetry.space_group_name_H-M   'P 1'
#
loop_
_entity.id
_entity.type
_entity.pdbx_description
1 polymer ?
#
loop_
_entity_poly.entity_id
_entity_poly.type
_entity_poly.pdbx_seq_one_letter_code
_entity_poly.pdbx_strand_id
1 'polypeptide(L)' 'MRIDRATRARALMEFEVSYRVHGVCAGIDEVGRGPLAGCVLAACVVMP' A
#
# COMPACT_ATOMS: atom_id res chain seq x y z
N MET A 1 -23.31 4.14 -9.25
CA MET A 1 -22.43 4.79 -8.26
C MET A 1 -21.04 4.96 -8.87
N ARG A 2 -20.62 6.19 -9.16
CA ARG A 2 -19.31 6.45 -9.79
C ARG A 2 -18.30 6.66 -8.67
N ILE A 3 -17.28 5.80 -8.60
CA ILE A 3 -16.21 5.95 -7.61
C ILE A 3 -15.33 7.10 -8.07
N ASP A 4 -15.26 8.16 -7.26
CA ASP A 4 -14.22 9.17 -7.43
C ASP A 4 -12.88 8.59 -6.94
N ARG A 5 -11.96 8.36 -7.87
CA ARG A 5 -10.69 7.68 -7.58
C ARG A 5 -9.79 8.50 -6.67
N ALA A 6 -9.84 9.83 -6.78
CA ALA A 6 -9.02 10.72 -5.96
C ALA A 6 -9.48 10.68 -4.49
N THR A 7 -10.78 10.78 -4.25
CA THR A 7 -11.36 10.68 -2.89
C THR A 7 -11.07 9.31 -2.28
N ARG A 8 -11.24 8.23 -3.04
CA ARG A 8 -10.91 6.89 -2.57
C ARG A 8 -9.42 6.73 -2.23
N ALA A 9 -8.53 7.25 -3.06
CA ALA A 9 -7.10 7.19 -2.81
C ALA A 9 -6.72 7.94 -1.52
N ARG A 10 -7.28 9.14 -1.30
CA ARG A 10 -7.04 9.91 -0.07
C ARG A 10 -7.51 9.17 1.19
N ALA A 11 -8.67 8.55 1.14
CA ALA A 11 -9.18 7.78 2.28
C ALA A 11 -8.25 6.60 2.64
N LEU A 12 -7.61 5.97 1.65
CA LEU A 12 -6.65 4.89 1.90
C LEU A 12 -5.33 5.38 2.53
N MET A 13 -4.95 6.63 2.27
CA MET A 13 -3.71 7.24 2.80
C MET A 13 -3.88 7.83 4.21
N GLU A 14 -5.08 7.83 4.81
CA GLU A 14 -5.28 8.45 6.12
C GLU A 14 -4.36 7.87 7.21
N PHE A 15 -4.12 6.55 7.15
CA PHE A 15 -3.24 5.87 8.10
C PHE A 15 -1.80 6.38 7.97
N GLU A 16 -1.20 6.30 6.78
CA GLU A 16 0.21 6.67 6.58
C GLU A 16 0.47 8.17 6.80
N VAL A 17 -0.49 9.04 6.47
CA VAL A 17 -0.38 10.49 6.69
C VAL A 17 -0.12 10.81 8.16
N SER A 18 -0.75 10.08 9.08
CA SER A 18 -0.52 10.26 10.53
C SER A 18 0.91 9.91 10.98
N TYR A 19 1.61 9.05 10.24
CA TYR A 19 2.97 8.60 10.56
C TYR A 19 4.06 9.32 9.77
N ARG A 20 3.72 10.13 8.75
CA ARG A 20 4.70 10.93 7.98
C ARG A 20 5.49 11.91 8.84
N VAL A 21 4.95 12.32 9.99
CA VAL A 21 5.67 13.15 10.97
C VAL A 21 6.94 12.47 11.49
N HIS A 22 7.05 11.15 11.37
CA HIS A 22 8.19 10.34 11.80
C HIS A 22 9.20 10.05 10.67
N GLY A 23 8.98 10.58 9.47
CA GLY A 23 9.89 10.44 8.32
C GLY A 23 9.21 9.85 7.09
N VAL A 24 9.92 8.94 6.41
CA VAL A 24 9.44 8.33 5.16
C VAL A 24 8.59 7.10 5.47
N CYS A 25 7.37 7.05 4.93
CA CYS A 25 6.50 5.87 5.00
C CYS A 25 6.58 5.08 3.69
N ALA A 26 6.64 3.75 3.80
CA ALA A 26 6.56 2.84 2.67
C ALA A 26 5.48 1.78 2.91
N GLY A 27 4.69 1.49 1.88
CA GLY A 27 3.76 0.36 1.88
C GLY A 27 4.50 -0.91 1.43
N ILE A 28 4.29 -2.02 2.14
CA ILE A 28 4.86 -3.33 1.82
C ILE A 28 3.72 -4.34 1.70
N ASP A 29 3.71 -5.11 0.62
CA ASP A 29 2.73 -6.18 0.41
C ASP A 29 3.37 -7.34 -0.36
N GLU A 30 2.84 -8.55 -0.17
CA GLU A 30 3.34 -9.77 -0.78
C GLU A 30 2.35 -10.45 -1.73
N VAL A 31 2.89 -11.17 -2.70
CA VAL A 31 2.13 -12.07 -3.57
C VAL A 31 2.78 -13.45 -3.59
N GLY A 32 1.96 -14.49 -3.81
CA GLY A 32 2.45 -15.85 -3.98
C GLY A 32 2.45 -16.70 -2.71
N ARG A 33 1.69 -16.34 -1.66
CA ARG A 33 1.58 -17.18 -0.44
C ARG A 33 0.70 -18.44 -0.61
N GLY A 34 -0.17 -18.44 -1.61
CA GLY A 34 -1.18 -19.49 -1.85
C GLY A 34 -0.82 -20.57 -2.88
N PRO A 35 -0.03 -20.31 -3.92
CA PRO A 35 0.41 -21.34 -4.86
C PRO A 35 1.14 -22.51 -4.19
N LEU A 36 1.01 -23.71 -4.76
CA LEU A 36 1.70 -24.92 -4.29
C LEU A 36 3.23 -24.86 -4.50
N ALA A 37 3.68 -24.10 -5.49
CA ALA A 37 5.09 -23.91 -5.82
C ALA A 37 5.32 -22.51 -6.43
N GLY A 38 6.55 -22.02 -6.35
CA GLY A 38 6.94 -20.65 -6.70
C GLY A 38 7.43 -19.88 -5.48
N CYS A 39 8.11 -18.76 -5.70
CA CYS A 39 8.55 -17.89 -4.61
C CYS A 39 7.42 -16.96 -4.15
N VAL A 40 7.48 -16.52 -2.89
CA VAL A 40 6.75 -15.36 -2.40
C VAL A 40 7.56 -14.12 -2.80
N LEU A 41 6.89 -13.17 -3.47
CA LEU A 41 7.49 -11.90 -3.86
C LEU A 41 6.86 -10.79 -3.04
N ALA A 42 7.68 -9.98 -2.37
CA ALA A 42 7.23 -8.76 -1.70
C ALA A 42 7.68 -7.53 -2.50
N ALA A 43 6.85 -6.49 -2.51
CA ALA A 43 7.18 -5.19 -3.07
C ALA A 43 7.12 -4.12 -1.97
N CYS A 44 8.01 -3.14 -2.07
CA CYS A 44 8.04 -1.97 -1.18
C CYS A 44 7.86 -0.71 -2.03
N VAL A 45 6.86 0.11 -1.69
CA VAL A 45 6.55 1.35 -2.40
C VAL A 45 6.66 2.52 -1.44
N VAL A 46 7.62 3.40 -1.69
CA VAL A 46 7.71 4.71 -1.02
C VAL A 46 6.77 5.68 -1.73
N MET A 47 5.71 6.10 -1.05
CA MET A 47 4.70 7.00 -1.62
C MET A 47 5.14 8.47 -1.51
N PRO A 48 4.78 9.34 -2.47
CA PRO A 48 5.11 10.78 -2.44
C PRO A 48 4.42 11.51 -1.29
#